data_AF-A0A6I5C2U8-F1
#
_entry.id   AF-A0A6I5C2U8-F1
#
_cell.length_a   1.000
_cell.length_b   1.000
_cell.length_c   1.000
_cell.angle_alpha   90.00
_cell.angle_beta   90.00
_cell.angle_gamma   90.00
#
_symmetry.space_group_name_H-M   'P 1'
#
loop_
_entity.id
_entity.type
_entity.pdbx_description
1 polymer ?
#
loop_
_entity_poly.entity_id
_entity_poly.type
_entity_poly.pdbx_seq_one_letter_code
_entity_poly.pdbx_strand_id
1 'polypeptide(L)'
;MPAFSLGPDRIAWCAELRALAAGRLRPLAEKGEPGRVNRPLLAELGHLGLLERLFTSGALDLCLMRESLARSCTEAETALALQGLGAHPVHAH
;
A
#
# COMPACT_ATOMS: atom_id res chain seq x y z
N MET A 1 -18.07 -12.38 20.42
CA MET A 1 -17.43 -11.79 19.22
C MET A 1 -16.49 -12.84 18.64
N PRO A 2 -16.48 -13.15 17.33
CA PRO A 2 -15.47 -14.05 16.79
C PRO A 2 -14.12 -13.34 16.93
N ALA A 3 -13.16 -13.96 17.60
CA ALA A 3 -11.86 -13.35 17.92
C ALA A 3 -11.03 -12.93 16.68
N PHE A 4 -11.46 -13.33 15.48
CA PHE A 4 -10.75 -13.14 14.22
C PHE A 4 -11.53 -12.30 13.17
N SER A 5 -12.67 -11.73 13.52
CA SER A 5 -13.43 -10.88 12.58
C SER A 5 -12.89 -9.45 12.56
N LEU A 6 -12.68 -8.90 11.37
CA LEU A 6 -12.41 -7.48 11.19
C LEU A 6 -13.67 -6.66 11.48
N GLY A 7 -13.49 -5.50 12.13
CA GLY A 7 -14.55 -4.52 12.27
C GLY A 7 -14.97 -3.94 10.91
N PRO A 8 -16.20 -3.39 10.81
CA PRO A 8 -16.75 -2.87 9.55
C PRO A 8 -15.87 -1.78 8.92
N ASP A 9 -15.26 -0.91 9.73
CA ASP A 9 -14.39 0.17 9.23
C ASP A 9 -13.15 -0.36 8.52
N ARG A 10 -12.52 -1.42 9.06
CA ARG A 10 -11.37 -2.09 8.41
C ARG A 10 -11.80 -2.77 7.12
N ILE A 11 -12.97 -3.40 7.10
CA ILE A 11 -13.50 -4.04 5.88
C ILE A 11 -13.72 -2.99 4.79
N ALA A 12 -14.34 -1.86 5.14
CA ALA A 12 -14.59 -0.75 4.22
C ALA A 12 -13.26 -0.16 3.70
N TRP A 13 -12.30 0.06 4.58
CA TRP A 13 -10.97 0.56 4.21
C TRP A 13 -10.22 -0.38 3.26
N CYS A 14 -10.23 -1.70 3.52
CA CYS A 14 -9.65 -2.67 2.59
C CYS A 14 -10.33 -2.65 1.21
N ALA A 15 -11.64 -2.44 1.16
CA ALA A 15 -12.37 -2.32 -0.11
C ALA A 15 -11.98 -1.03 -0.86
N GLU A 16 -11.85 0.09 -0.16
CA GLU A 16 -11.38 1.35 -0.72
C GLU A 16 -9.96 1.23 -1.29
N LEU A 17 -9.03 0.63 -0.55
CA LEU A 17 -7.66 0.41 -1.00
C LEU A 17 -7.61 -0.45 -2.27
N ARG A 18 -8.44 -1.50 -2.36
CA ARG A 18 -8.57 -2.30 -3.60
C ARG A 18 -9.07 -1.47 -4.77
N ALA A 19 -10.06 -0.59 -4.54
CA ALA A 19 -10.58 0.30 -5.58
C ALA A 19 -9.53 1.31 -6.04
N LEU A 20 -8.78 1.92 -5.13
CA LEU A 20 -7.67 2.83 -5.43
C LEU A 20 -6.56 2.11 -6.20
N ALA A 21 -6.21 0.89 -5.78
CA ALA A 21 -5.20 0.08 -6.46
C ALA A 21 -5.62 -0.26 -7.89
N ALA A 22 -6.86 -0.69 -8.10
CA ALA A 22 -7.36 -1.02 -9.43
C ALA A 22 -7.52 0.23 -10.33
N GLY A 23 -8.05 1.34 -9.79
CA GLY A 23 -8.43 2.51 -10.58
C GLY A 23 -7.31 3.53 -10.80
N ARG A 24 -6.39 3.68 -9.85
CA ARG A 24 -5.33 4.71 -9.89
C ARG A 24 -3.93 4.13 -10.00
N LEU A 25 -3.61 3.10 -9.22
CA LEU A 25 -2.24 2.59 -9.13
C LEU A 25 -1.89 1.63 -10.27
N ARG A 26 -2.78 0.69 -10.62
CA ARG A 26 -2.56 -0.28 -11.70
C ARG A 26 -2.29 0.39 -13.06
N PRO A 27 -3.02 1.43 -13.49
CA PRO A 27 -2.71 2.12 -14.75
C PRO A 27 -1.33 2.80 -14.76
N LEU A 28 -0.81 3.21 -13.60
CA LEU A 28 0.55 3.73 -13.48
C LEU A 28 1.58 2.60 -13.52
N ALA A 29 1.29 1.49 -12.84
CA ALA A 29 2.13 0.30 -12.83
C ALA A 29 2.33 -0.27 -14.25
N GLU A 30 1.26 -0.38 -15.03
CA GLU A 30 1.28 -0.88 -16.42
C GLU A 30 2.10 0.01 -17.38
N LYS A 31 2.31 1.28 -17.03
CA LYS A 31 3.17 2.24 -17.77
C LYS A 31 4.63 2.25 -17.27
N GLY A 32 4.95 1.43 -16.28
CA GLY A 32 6.28 1.34 -15.71
C GLY A 32 7.24 0.61 -16.66
N GLU A 33 8.48 1.08 -16.71
CA GLU A 33 9.54 0.40 -17.45
C GLU A 33 10.19 -0.71 -16.59
N PRO A 34 10.27 -1.96 -17.07
CA PRO A 34 10.94 -3.04 -16.35
C PRO A 34 12.38 -2.68 -15.95
N GLY A 35 12.74 -3.00 -14.70
CA GLY A 35 14.07 -2.70 -14.16
C GLY A 35 14.31 -1.22 -13.82
N ARG A 36 13.30 -0.35 -13.95
CA ARG A 36 13.35 1.05 -13.51
C ARG A 36 12.36 1.29 -12.37
N VAL A 37 12.70 2.24 -11.51
CA VAL A 37 11.77 2.73 -10.50
C VAL A 37 10.63 3.48 -11.18
N ASN A 38 9.40 3.04 -10.94
CA ASN A 38 8.19 3.73 -11.39
C ASN A 38 7.91 4.96 -10.50
N ARG A 39 8.57 6.08 -10.79
CA ARG A 39 8.45 7.32 -10.02
C ARG A 39 7.02 7.89 -9.99
N PRO A 40 6.25 7.88 -11.09
CA PRO A 40 4.84 8.27 -11.04
C PRO A 40 4.01 7.43 -10.06
N LEU A 41 4.21 6.11 -10.04
CA LEU A 41 3.53 5.22 -9.08
C LEU A 41 3.88 5.56 -7.63
N LEU A 42 5.17 5.80 -7.34
CA LEU A 42 5.60 6.20 -5.99
C LEU A 42 5.04 7.57 -5.58
N ALA A 43 5.01 8.54 -6.49
CA ALA A 43 4.43 9.84 -6.22
C ALA A 43 2.94 9.72 -5.88
N GLU A 44 2.21 8.88 -6.61
CA GLU A 44 0.78 8.65 -6.37
C GLU A 44 0.53 7.95 -5.02
N LEU A 45 1.35 6.96 -4.65
CA LEU A 45 1.30 6.33 -3.32
C LEU A 45 1.50 7.37 -2.20
N GLY A 46 2.40 8.34 -2.41
CA GLY A 46 2.61 9.46 -1.50
C GLY A 46 1.40 10.40 -1.45
N HIS A 47 0.84 10.77 -2.60
CA HIS A 47 -0.34 11.63 -2.68
C HIS A 47 -1.59 11.02 -2.03
N LEU A 48 -1.74 9.70 -2.10
CA LEU A 48 -2.78 8.94 -1.40
C LEU A 48 -2.54 8.81 0.12
N GLY A 49 -1.42 9.33 0.64
CA GLY A 49 -1.05 9.23 2.05
C GLY A 49 -0.64 7.82 2.50
N LEU A 50 -0.42 6.89 1.56
CA LEU A 50 -0.08 5.50 1.89
C LEU A 50 1.36 5.36 2.40
N LEU A 51 2.27 6.24 1.97
CA LEU A 51 3.65 6.24 2.46
C LEU A 51 3.75 6.65 3.94
N GLU A 52 2.97 7.65 4.38
CA GLU A 52 2.95 8.07 5.78
C GLU A 52 2.47 6.93 6.70
N ARG A 53 1.49 6.15 6.23
CA ARG A 53 0.93 5.01 6.94
C ARG A 53 1.94 3.91 7.24
N LEU A 54 3.05 3.82 6.51
CA LEU A 54 4.14 2.88 6.80
C LEU A 54 4.75 3.10 8.19
N PHE A 55 4.70 4.32 8.70
CA PHE A 55 5.34 4.73 9.95
C PHE A 55 4.35 4.94 11.08
N THR A 56 3.08 5.23 10.76
CA THR A 56 2.04 5.54 11.75
C THR A 56 1.09 4.36 12.04
N SER A 57 1.08 3.33 11.19
CA SER A 57 0.14 2.19 11.34
C SER A 57 0.73 1.04 12.16
N GLY A 58 -0.14 0.32 12.87
CA GLY A 58 0.22 -0.94 13.52
C GLY A 58 0.35 -2.10 12.53
N ALA A 59 0.94 -3.22 12.99
CA ALA A 59 1.25 -4.37 12.14
C ALA A 59 0.03 -4.94 11.39
N LEU A 60 -1.14 -5.01 12.04
CA LEU A 60 -2.36 -5.50 11.38
C LEU A 60 -2.80 -4.59 10.22
N ASP A 61 -2.83 -3.27 10.44
CA ASP A 61 -3.27 -2.33 9.42
C ASP A 61 -2.26 -2.27 8.25
N LEU A 62 -0.96 -2.44 8.53
CA LEU A 62 0.06 -2.64 7.50
C LEU A 62 -0.19 -3.90 6.67
N CYS A 63 -0.50 -5.03 7.30
CA CYS A 63 -0.84 -6.27 6.59
C CYS A 63 -2.08 -6.11 5.72
N LEU A 64 -3.15 -5.49 6.25
CA LEU A 64 -4.38 -5.25 5.51
C LEU A 64 -4.17 -4.31 4.32
N MET A 65 -3.36 -3.26 4.51
CA MET A 65 -3.02 -2.35 3.43
C MET A 65 -2.25 -3.06 2.32
N ARG A 66 -1.21 -3.80 2.67
CA ARG A 66 -0.39 -4.54 1.70
C ARG A 66 -1.20 -5.60 0.97
N GLU A 67 -2.00 -6.41 1.67
CA GLU A 67 -2.88 -7.40 1.05
C GLU A 67 -3.87 -6.75 0.08
N SER A 68 -4.49 -5.64 0.48
CA SER A 68 -5.49 -4.95 -0.34
C SER A 68 -4.89 -4.39 -1.62
N LEU A 69 -3.68 -3.83 -1.56
CA LEU A 69 -2.96 -3.39 -2.76
C LEU A 69 -2.58 -4.59 -3.64
N ALA A 70 -1.98 -5.64 -3.07
CA ALA A 70 -1.52 -6.82 -3.81
C ALA A 70 -2.64 -7.55 -4.56
N ARG A 71 -3.86 -7.57 -4.01
CA ARG A 71 -5.03 -8.18 -4.70
C ARG A 71 -5.37 -7.50 -6.03
N SER A 72 -4.99 -6.24 -6.22
CA SER A 72 -5.36 -5.46 -7.41
C SER A 72 -4.16 -5.00 -8.25
N CYS A 73 -3.01 -4.76 -7.61
CA CYS A 73 -1.75 -4.38 -8.25
C CYS A 73 -0.56 -4.77 -7.36
N THR A 74 0.11 -5.86 -7.70
CA THR A 74 1.29 -6.37 -6.98
C THR A 74 2.46 -5.37 -6.99
N GLU A 75 2.65 -4.66 -8.10
CA GLU A 75 3.69 -3.67 -8.29
C GLU A 75 3.50 -2.47 -7.35
N ALA A 76 2.25 -2.05 -7.12
CA ALA A 76 1.94 -0.99 -6.16
C ALA A 76 2.24 -1.43 -4.72
N GLU A 77 1.90 -2.68 -4.36
CA GLU A 77 2.26 -3.24 -3.07
C GLU A 77 3.77 -3.31 -2.90
N THR A 78 4.50 -3.81 -3.90
CA THR A 78 5.96 -3.94 -3.82
C THR A 78 6.62 -2.56 -3.72
N ALA A 79 6.16 -1.59 -4.52
CA ALA A 79 6.67 -0.22 -4.48
C ALA A 79 6.49 0.41 -3.09
N LEU A 80 5.32 0.21 -2.46
CA LEU A 80 5.03 0.64 -1.09
C LEU A 80 5.92 -0.08 -0.06
N ALA A 81 5.99 -1.42 -0.12
CA ALA A 81 6.71 -2.23 0.85
C ALA A 81 8.21 -1.91 0.87
N LEU A 82 8.83 -1.67 -0.30
CA LEU A 82 10.22 -1.28 -0.40
C LEU A 82 10.52 0.06 0.27
N GLN A 83 9.55 1.01 0.29
CA GLN A 83 9.74 2.26 1.04
C GLN A 83 9.80 1.98 2.55
N GLY A 84 8.92 1.11 3.04
CA GLY A 84 8.92 0.71 4.45
C GLY A 84 10.23 0.03 4.83
N LEU A 85 10.65 -0.98 4.06
CA LEU A 85 11.87 -1.75 4.34
C LEU A 85 13.13 -0.86 4.31
N GLY A 86 13.26 0.01 3.31
CA GLY A 86 14.42 0.87 3.17
C GLY A 86 14.47 2.04 4.16
N ALA A 87 13.33 2.60 4.53
CA ALA A 87 13.26 3.79 5.38
C ALA A 87 13.10 3.47 6.87
N HIS A 88 12.61 2.28 7.25
CA HIS A 88 12.33 1.96 8.65
C HIS A 88 13.56 2.11 9.58
N PRO A 89 14.78 1.68 9.22
CA PRO A 89 15.95 1.90 10.07
C PRO A 89 16.21 3.39 10.32
N VAL A 90 15.97 4.26 9.34
CA VAL A 90 16.16 5.72 9.49
C VAL A 90 15.06 6.32 10.36
N HIS A 91 13.83 5.82 10.26
CA HIS A 91 12.70 6.31 11.06
C HIS A 91 12.77 5.88 12.53
N ALA A 92 13.30 4.68 12.79
CA ALA A 92 13.36 4.09 14.14
C ALA A 92 14.56 4.58 14.98
N HIS A 93 15.46 5.37 14.40
CA HIS A 93 16.61 5.98 15.05
C HIS A 93 16.43 7.49 15.23
#